data_AF-A0A519UF74-F1
#
_entry.id   AF-A0A519UF74-F1
#
_cell.length_a   1.000
_cell.length_b   1.000
_cell.length_c   1.000
_cell.angle_alpha   90.00
_cell.angle_beta   90.00
_cell.angle_gamma   90.00
#
_symmetry.space_group_name_H-M   'P 1'
#
loop_
_entity.id
_entity.type
_entity.pdbx_description
1 polymer ?
#
loop_
_entity_poly.entity_id
_entity_poly.type
_entity_poly.pdbx_seq_one_letter_code
_entity_poly.pdbx_strand_id
1 'polypeptide(L)'
;MAAPSTATLSTATAPGTRQFWRFGLVSCGVLLLWVIGSAYGLGVNSPLDALLCRQLAAGSVWGLQAIGWQASVAPTIPNLLLLNGLPTVVVGAPCDGLVLYVLLAGFVLAYPGPSQRRLWFIPVGIAALWLLNVIRIMALALNHRYSPETFDFDHHYAFSAVAYAALGGLWLLWTRQTPAEATAAEQPAAASATAATGPTAGSWRTVRTGGGVALLVVLVLVSIFQ
;
A
#
# COMPACT_ATOMS: atom_id res chain seq x y z
N MET A 1 -1.29 -27.59 61.60
CA MET A 1 -1.41 -28.04 60.20
C MET A 1 -2.29 -27.03 59.46
N ALA A 2 -1.68 -26.15 58.66
CA ALA A 2 -2.37 -25.35 57.65
C ALA A 2 -1.45 -25.33 56.42
N ALA A 3 -1.98 -25.72 55.27
CA ALA A 3 -1.23 -26.08 54.06
C ALA A 3 -0.54 -24.87 53.41
N PRO A 4 0.58 -25.06 52.70
CA PRO A 4 1.20 -23.99 51.91
C PRO A 4 0.32 -23.63 50.71
N SER A 5 0.09 -22.33 50.54
CA SER A 5 -0.63 -21.74 49.40
C SER A 5 0.10 -22.07 48.10
N THR A 6 -0.53 -22.88 47.26
CA THR A 6 -0.08 -23.19 45.90
C THR A 6 -0.21 -21.96 45.02
N ALA A 7 0.92 -21.31 44.75
CA ALA A 7 1.01 -20.27 43.73
C ALA A 7 0.70 -20.89 42.35
N THR A 8 -0.43 -20.50 41.77
CA THR A 8 -0.78 -20.81 40.39
C THR A 8 0.12 -20.00 39.46
N LEU A 9 1.11 -20.66 38.85
CA LEU A 9 1.93 -20.10 37.79
C LEU A 9 1.02 -19.76 36.59
N SER A 10 0.65 -18.49 36.48
CA SER A 10 0.02 -17.94 35.28
C SER A 10 1.03 -18.04 34.13
N THR A 11 0.76 -18.92 33.18
CA THR A 11 1.55 -19.04 31.95
C THR A 11 1.34 -17.79 31.10
N ALA A 12 2.23 -16.82 31.29
CA ALA A 12 2.35 -15.63 30.46
C ALA A 12 2.67 -16.06 29.02
N THR A 13 1.64 -16.31 28.22
CA THR A 13 1.77 -16.53 26.79
C THR A 13 2.18 -15.21 26.16
N ALA A 14 3.40 -15.12 25.64
CA ALA A 14 3.91 -13.95 24.94
C ALA A 14 2.93 -13.53 23.80
N PRO A 15 2.32 -12.33 23.85
CA PRO A 15 1.32 -11.92 22.86
C PRO A 15 1.90 -11.55 21.48
N GLY A 16 3.23 -11.46 21.34
CA GLY A 16 3.89 -11.01 20.10
C GLY A 16 4.07 -12.10 19.03
N THR A 17 4.36 -13.33 19.43
CA THR A 17 4.83 -14.38 18.49
C THR A 17 3.73 -14.88 17.58
N ARG A 18 2.52 -15.12 18.10
CA ARG A 18 1.37 -15.60 17.30
C ARG A 18 0.95 -14.59 16.23
N GLN A 19 1.01 -13.30 16.54
CA GLN A 19 0.63 -12.26 15.58
C GLN A 19 1.70 -12.06 14.50
N PHE A 20 2.98 -12.18 14.86
CA PHE A 20 4.07 -12.21 13.89
C PHE A 20 3.93 -13.38 12.90
N TRP A 21 3.66 -14.60 13.40
CA TRP A 21 3.40 -15.76 12.55
C TRP A 21 2.17 -15.58 11.66
N ARG A 22 1.07 -15.02 12.18
CA ARG A 22 -0.12 -14.71 11.38
C ARG A 22 0.19 -13.70 10.27
N PHE A 23 0.91 -12.63 10.59
CA PHE A 23 1.34 -11.64 9.61
C PHE A 23 2.19 -12.29 8.52
N GLY A 24 3.17 -13.11 8.91
CA GLY A 24 4.04 -13.85 7.99
C GLY A 24 3.27 -14.79 7.08
N LEU A 25 2.36 -15.60 7.64
CA LEU A 25 1.54 -16.54 6.88
C LEU A 25 0.59 -15.84 5.89
N VAL A 26 -0.09 -14.77 6.33
CA VAL A 26 -0.98 -14.01 5.44
C VAL A 26 -0.19 -13.32 4.33
N SER A 27 0.94 -12.70 4.66
CA SER A 27 1.80 -12.04 3.67
C SER A 27 2.35 -13.05 2.67
N CYS A 28 2.82 -14.21 3.15
CA CYS A 28 3.27 -15.31 2.28
C CYS A 28 2.15 -15.84 1.40
N GLY A 29 0.94 -16.02 1.94
CA GLY A 29 -0.23 -16.43 1.17
C GLY A 29 -0.62 -15.43 0.09
N VAL A 30 -0.62 -14.13 0.39
CA VAL A 30 -0.88 -13.07 -0.60
C VAL A 30 0.21 -13.05 -1.68
N LEU A 31 1.49 -13.18 -1.29
CA LEU A 31 2.60 -13.27 -2.24
C LEU A 31 2.48 -14.49 -3.14
N LEU A 32 2.15 -15.66 -2.60
CA LEU A 32 1.91 -16.88 -3.38
C LEU A 32 0.75 -16.71 -4.34
N LEU A 33 -0.38 -16.15 -3.89
CA LEU A 33 -1.53 -15.86 -4.74
C LEU A 33 -1.19 -14.86 -5.85
N TRP A 34 -0.37 -13.85 -5.55
CA TRP A 34 0.12 -12.90 -6.54
C TRP A 34 1.03 -13.58 -7.59
N VAL A 35 1.96 -14.43 -7.15
CA VAL A 35 2.87 -15.16 -8.05
C VAL A 35 2.09 -16.12 -8.95
N ILE A 36 1.17 -16.89 -8.36
CA ILE A 36 0.28 -17.80 -9.11
C ILE A 36 -0.57 -17.00 -10.09
N GLY A 37 -1.25 -15.95 -9.61
CA GLY A 37 -2.07 -15.08 -10.46
C GLY A 37 -1.28 -14.51 -11.63
N SER A 38 -0.06 -14.03 -11.37
CA SER A 38 0.84 -13.50 -12.41
C SER A 38 1.19 -14.57 -13.44
N ALA A 39 1.44 -15.81 -13.01
CA ALA A 39 1.72 -16.94 -13.90
C ALA A 39 0.52 -17.37 -14.76
N TYR A 40 -0.71 -17.17 -14.26
CA TYR A 40 -1.96 -17.50 -14.96
C TYR A 40 -2.61 -16.29 -15.67
N GLY A 41 -1.86 -15.23 -15.92
CA GLY A 41 -2.30 -14.11 -16.76
C GLY A 41 -3.01 -12.98 -16.03
N LEU A 42 -2.75 -12.78 -14.73
CA LEU A 42 -3.06 -11.53 -14.01
C LEU A 42 -1.87 -10.55 -13.97
N GLY A 43 -0.72 -10.95 -14.55
CA GLY A 43 0.52 -10.16 -14.53
C GLY A 43 0.65 -9.21 -15.72
N VAL A 44 1.90 -8.96 -16.11
CA VAL A 44 2.28 -8.12 -17.24
C VAL A 44 1.67 -8.65 -18.54
N ASN A 45 1.15 -7.74 -19.39
CA ASN A 45 0.48 -8.07 -20.66
C ASN A 45 -0.82 -8.87 -20.50
N SER A 46 -1.50 -8.75 -19.36
CA SER A 46 -2.82 -9.34 -19.13
C SER A 46 -3.96 -8.46 -19.66
N PRO A 47 -5.17 -9.01 -19.87
CA PRO A 47 -6.36 -8.20 -20.13
C PRO A 47 -6.65 -7.19 -19.03
N LEU A 48 -6.28 -7.51 -17.79
CA LEU A 48 -6.45 -6.63 -16.63
C LEU A 48 -5.47 -5.46 -16.69
N ASP A 49 -4.19 -5.72 -16.98
CA ASP A 49 -3.18 -4.69 -17.22
C ASP A 49 -3.61 -3.75 -18.36
N ALA A 50 -4.07 -4.29 -19.49
CA ALA A 50 -4.58 -3.51 -20.60
C ALA A 50 -5.78 -2.63 -20.20
N LEU A 51 -6.68 -3.14 -19.36
CA LEU A 51 -7.82 -2.38 -18.84
C LEU A 51 -7.35 -1.25 -17.92
N LEU A 52 -6.44 -1.53 -16.98
CA LEU A 52 -5.90 -0.52 -16.06
C LEU A 52 -5.16 0.59 -16.82
N CYS A 53 -4.32 0.23 -17.78
CA CYS A 53 -3.61 1.19 -18.63
C CYS A 53 -4.58 2.10 -19.39
N ARG A 54 -5.67 1.56 -19.96
CA ARG A 54 -6.71 2.36 -20.63
C ARG A 54 -7.43 3.30 -19.68
N GLN A 55 -7.80 2.82 -18.49
CA GLN A 55 -8.49 3.65 -17.49
C GLN A 55 -7.60 4.78 -16.99
N LEU A 56 -6.31 4.51 -16.79
CA LEU A 56 -5.32 5.53 -16.41
C LEU A 56 -5.07 6.54 -17.53
N ALA A 57 -4.96 6.09 -18.78
CA ALA A 57 -4.82 6.98 -19.92
C ALA A 57 -6.05 7.90 -20.07
N ALA A 58 -7.26 7.34 -19.99
CA ALA A 58 -8.50 8.10 -20.04
C ALA A 58 -8.62 9.09 -18.87
N GLY A 59 -8.32 8.67 -17.64
CA GLY A 59 -8.32 9.54 -16.47
C GLY A 59 -7.32 10.68 -16.57
N SER A 60 -6.14 10.41 -17.14
CA SER A 60 -5.10 11.43 -17.36
C SER A 60 -5.48 12.43 -18.44
N VAL A 61 -6.08 11.97 -19.53
CA VAL A 61 -6.64 12.86 -20.57
C VAL A 61 -7.73 13.74 -19.96
N TRP A 62 -8.67 13.17 -19.20
CA TRP A 62 -9.72 13.92 -18.54
C TRP A 62 -9.15 14.98 -17.59
N GLY A 63 -8.14 14.62 -16.78
CA GLY A 63 -7.45 15.55 -15.89
C GLY A 63 -6.71 16.68 -16.62
N LEU A 64 -6.02 16.36 -17.73
CA LEU A 64 -5.33 17.35 -18.57
C LEU A 64 -6.33 18.31 -19.23
N GLN A 65 -7.45 17.79 -19.74
CA GLN A 65 -8.54 18.62 -20.28
C GLN A 65 -9.15 19.53 -19.22
N ALA A 66 -9.35 19.02 -18.00
CA ALA A 66 -9.91 19.79 -16.89
C ALA A 66 -9.03 21.01 -16.52
N ILE A 67 -7.72 20.94 -16.72
CA ILE A 67 -6.78 22.05 -16.47
C ILE A 67 -6.46 22.86 -17.75
N GLY A 68 -7.17 22.63 -18.86
CA GLY A 68 -7.13 23.46 -20.08
C GLY A 68 -6.23 22.96 -21.21
N TRP A 69 -5.67 21.75 -21.12
CA TRP A 69 -4.87 21.18 -22.22
C TRP A 69 -5.74 20.49 -23.27
N GLN A 70 -5.34 20.59 -24.54
CA GLN A 70 -5.91 19.75 -25.59
C GLN A 70 -5.27 18.36 -25.54
N ALA A 71 -5.79 17.51 -24.66
CA ALA A 71 -5.35 16.13 -24.52
C ALA A 71 -6.34 15.15 -25.17
N SER A 72 -5.83 14.08 -25.76
CA SER A 72 -6.64 12.97 -26.27
C SER A 72 -5.87 11.66 -26.19
N VAL A 73 -6.55 10.54 -26.45
CA VAL A 73 -5.91 9.23 -26.60
C VAL A 73 -5.80 8.91 -28.09
N ALA A 74 -4.72 8.25 -28.52
CA ALA A 74 -4.55 7.85 -29.91
C ALA A 74 -5.64 6.86 -30.37
N PRO A 75 -6.22 7.01 -31.58
CA PRO A 75 -7.30 6.15 -32.05
C PRO A 75 -6.91 4.67 -32.19
N THR A 76 -5.65 4.41 -32.55
CA THR A 76 -5.11 3.07 -32.77
C THR A 76 -4.46 2.46 -31.53
N ILE A 77 -4.05 3.29 -30.56
CA ILE A 77 -3.32 2.86 -29.37
C ILE A 77 -4.01 3.49 -28.14
N PRO A 78 -4.95 2.77 -27.49
CA PRO A 78 -5.87 3.35 -26.49
C PRO A 78 -5.21 3.66 -25.13
N ASN A 79 -3.90 3.51 -25.03
CA ASN A 79 -3.07 3.85 -23.88
C ASN A 79 -1.95 4.87 -24.24
N LEU A 80 -1.95 5.41 -25.46
CA LEU A 80 -1.05 6.49 -25.87
C LEU A 80 -1.74 7.84 -25.71
N LEU A 81 -1.14 8.72 -24.91
CA LEU A 81 -1.59 10.09 -24.74
C LEU A 81 -1.07 10.97 -25.88
N LEU A 82 -1.94 11.88 -26.31
CA LEU A 82 -1.65 12.94 -27.27
C LEU A 82 -1.84 14.29 -26.55
N LEU A 83 -0.89 15.20 -26.72
CA LEU A 83 -1.04 16.61 -26.36
C LEU A 83 -0.96 17.47 -27.63
N ASN A 84 -1.99 18.26 -27.89
CA ASN A 84 -2.15 19.05 -29.11
C ASN A 84 -1.97 18.21 -30.39
N GLY A 85 -2.46 16.95 -30.36
CA GLY A 85 -2.33 15.99 -31.48
C GLY A 85 -0.95 15.34 -31.62
N LEU A 86 0.02 15.67 -30.77
CA LEU A 86 1.36 15.07 -30.78
C LEU A 86 1.48 13.96 -29.73
N PRO A 87 2.12 12.82 -30.05
CA PRO A 87 2.30 11.72 -29.10
C PRO A 87 3.23 12.12 -27.95
N THR A 88 2.88 11.70 -26.74
CA THR A 88 3.68 11.97 -25.53
C THR A 88 4.07 10.69 -24.82
N VAL A 89 3.15 10.07 -24.10
CA VAL A 89 3.42 8.96 -23.19
C VAL A 89 2.51 7.78 -23.50
N VAL A 90 3.11 6.59 -23.60
CA VAL A 90 2.38 5.33 -23.62
C VAL A 90 2.30 4.79 -22.20
N VAL A 91 1.09 4.57 -21.69
CA VAL A 91 0.87 3.93 -20.39
C VAL A 91 1.06 2.42 -20.56
N GLY A 92 2.15 1.88 -20.03
CA GLY A 92 2.44 0.44 -20.04
C GLY A 92 2.32 -0.21 -18.66
N ALA A 93 2.57 -1.52 -18.60
CA ALA A 93 2.45 -2.33 -17.38
C ALA A 93 3.16 -1.77 -16.13
N PRO A 94 4.37 -1.17 -16.20
CA PRO A 94 4.99 -0.57 -15.02
C PRO A 94 4.22 0.62 -14.44
N CYS A 95 3.29 1.18 -15.21
CA CYS A 95 2.48 2.33 -14.85
C CYS A 95 1.04 1.94 -14.49
N ASP A 96 0.63 0.67 -14.50
CA ASP A 96 -0.75 0.28 -14.22
C ASP A 96 -1.14 0.37 -12.73
N GLY A 97 -0.13 0.37 -11.84
CA GLY A 97 -0.27 0.41 -10.39
C GLY A 97 -0.77 -0.89 -9.77
N LEU A 98 -0.93 -1.97 -10.55
CA LEU A 98 -1.52 -3.23 -10.09
C LEU A 98 -0.75 -3.84 -8.92
N VAL A 99 0.58 -3.84 -9.01
CA VAL A 99 1.47 -4.30 -7.94
C VAL A 99 1.19 -3.51 -6.65
N LEU A 100 1.05 -2.18 -6.75
CA LEU A 100 0.80 -1.32 -5.59
C LEU A 100 -0.57 -1.58 -4.96
N TYR A 101 -1.60 -1.83 -5.78
CA TYR A 101 -2.94 -2.17 -5.29
C TYR A 101 -2.94 -3.50 -4.54
N VAL A 102 -2.26 -4.52 -5.08
CA VAL A 102 -2.13 -5.82 -4.43
C VAL A 102 -1.30 -5.74 -3.16
N LEU A 103 -0.21 -4.98 -3.16
CA LEU A 103 0.57 -4.73 -1.95
C LEU A 103 -0.26 -4.03 -0.87
N LEU A 104 -0.99 -2.98 -1.22
CA LEU A 104 -1.89 -2.29 -0.28
C LEU A 104 -2.90 -3.27 0.32
N ALA A 105 -3.60 -4.04 -0.52
CA ALA A 105 -4.58 -5.03 -0.05
C ALA A 105 -3.91 -6.08 0.86
N GLY A 106 -2.75 -6.60 0.45
CA GLY A 106 -1.96 -7.54 1.22
C GLY A 106 -1.56 -7.02 2.59
N PHE A 107 -1.03 -5.80 2.67
CA PHE A 107 -0.67 -5.14 3.92
C PHE A 107 -1.88 -4.96 4.84
N VAL A 108 -3.01 -4.50 4.31
CA VAL A 108 -4.24 -4.29 5.08
C VAL A 108 -4.80 -5.60 5.62
N LEU A 109 -4.76 -6.68 4.82
CA LEU A 109 -5.22 -8.01 5.22
C LEU A 109 -4.29 -8.68 6.24
N ALA A 110 -2.97 -8.52 6.09
CA ALA A 110 -1.98 -9.10 6.98
C ALA A 110 -2.00 -8.45 8.38
N TYR A 111 -2.41 -7.18 8.48
CA TYR A 111 -2.47 -6.46 9.75
C TYR A 111 -3.78 -6.73 10.51
N PRO A 112 -3.76 -7.15 11.79
CA PRO A 112 -4.97 -7.33 12.60
C PRO A 112 -5.71 -6.00 12.76
N GLY A 113 -7.02 -5.99 12.49
CA GLY A 113 -7.92 -4.83 12.56
C GLY A 113 -9.38 -5.22 12.26
N PRO A 114 -10.36 -4.34 12.50
CA PRO A 114 -11.79 -4.64 12.28
C PRO A 114 -12.08 -4.98 10.82
N SER A 115 -12.80 -6.09 10.57
CA SER A 115 -13.10 -6.58 9.21
C SER A 115 -13.86 -5.57 8.36
N GLN A 116 -14.87 -4.89 8.94
CA GLN A 116 -15.67 -3.88 8.25
C GLN A 116 -14.82 -2.70 7.77
N ARG A 117 -13.80 -2.34 8.55
CA ARG A 117 -12.94 -1.22 8.22
C ARG A 117 -11.95 -1.57 7.12
N ARG A 118 -11.46 -2.82 7.07
CA ARG A 118 -10.64 -3.32 5.96
C ARG A 118 -11.40 -3.23 4.64
N LEU A 119 -12.69 -3.58 4.65
CA LEU A 119 -13.52 -3.62 3.45
C LEU A 119 -13.66 -2.25 2.77
N TRP A 120 -13.72 -1.16 3.54
CA TRP A 120 -13.76 0.20 3.00
C TRP A 120 -12.38 0.83 2.79
N PHE A 121 -11.38 0.50 3.61
CA PHE A 121 -10.06 1.09 3.49
C PHE A 121 -9.33 0.65 2.21
N ILE A 122 -9.48 -0.62 1.81
CA ILE A 122 -8.86 -1.14 0.58
C ILE A 122 -9.34 -0.38 -0.66
N PRO A 123 -10.66 -0.27 -0.97
CA PRO A 123 -11.10 0.44 -2.17
C PRO A 123 -10.76 1.94 -2.12
N VAL A 124 -10.85 2.58 -0.96
CA VAL A 124 -10.45 4.00 -0.81
C VAL A 124 -8.95 4.18 -1.07
N GLY A 125 -8.10 3.31 -0.53
CA GLY A 125 -6.66 3.38 -0.78
C GLY A 125 -6.29 3.05 -2.22
N ILE A 126 -6.98 2.09 -2.87
CA ILE A 126 -6.82 1.83 -4.30
C ILE A 126 -7.22 3.07 -5.12
N ALA A 127 -8.34 3.71 -4.80
CA ALA A 127 -8.77 4.93 -5.48
C ALA A 127 -7.77 6.08 -5.31
N ALA A 128 -7.18 6.23 -4.11
CA ALA A 128 -6.14 7.21 -3.85
C ALA A 128 -4.85 6.94 -4.65
N LEU A 129 -4.40 5.69 -4.70
CA LEU A 129 -3.25 5.29 -5.52
C LEU A 129 -3.52 5.46 -7.01
N TRP A 130 -4.73 5.13 -7.47
CA TRP A 130 -5.14 5.35 -8.86
C TRP A 130 -5.09 6.85 -9.21
N LEU A 131 -5.62 7.72 -8.36
CA LEU A 131 -5.60 9.17 -8.57
C LEU A 131 -4.17 9.72 -8.61
N LEU A 132 -3.31 9.27 -7.69
CA LEU A 132 -1.89 9.63 -7.70
C LEU A 132 -1.22 9.23 -9.01
N ASN A 133 -1.56 8.05 -9.53
CA ASN A 133 -1.00 7.53 -10.76
C ASN A 133 -1.50 8.29 -12.00
N VAL A 134 -2.77 8.73 -12.00
CA VAL A 134 -3.28 9.69 -13.00
C VAL A 134 -2.44 10.97 -12.97
N ILE A 135 -2.23 11.57 -11.81
CA ILE A 135 -1.42 12.80 -11.67
C ILE A 135 0.01 12.57 -12.18
N ARG A 136 0.62 11.42 -11.88
CA ARG A 136 1.94 11.03 -12.40
C ARG A 136 1.95 11.01 -13.93
N ILE A 137 0.98 10.36 -14.57
CA ILE A 137 0.93 10.26 -16.04
C ILE A 137 0.71 11.64 -16.67
N MET A 138 -0.13 12.48 -16.05
CA MET A 138 -0.30 13.87 -16.48
C MET A 138 1.03 14.65 -16.41
N ALA A 139 1.77 14.52 -15.30
CA ALA A 139 3.06 15.15 -15.12
C ALA A 139 4.09 14.63 -16.13
N LEU A 140 4.13 13.32 -16.40
CA LEU A 140 5.00 12.72 -17.42
C LEU A 140 4.66 13.20 -18.83
N ALA A 141 3.38 13.32 -19.17
CA ALA A 141 2.97 13.83 -20.49
C ALA A 141 3.44 15.27 -20.71
N LEU A 142 3.37 16.11 -19.68
CA LEU A 142 3.88 17.49 -19.73
C LEU A 142 5.41 17.51 -19.70
N ASN A 143 6.05 16.69 -18.87
CA ASN A 143 7.51 16.57 -18.80
C ASN A 143 8.07 16.19 -20.17
N HIS A 144 7.55 15.13 -20.80
CA HIS A 144 7.98 14.72 -22.13
C HIS A 144 7.88 15.86 -23.16
N ARG A 145 6.87 16.74 -23.03
CA ARG A 145 6.67 17.85 -23.95
C ARG A 145 7.58 19.06 -23.69
N TYR A 146 7.91 19.34 -22.44
CA TYR A 146 8.55 20.60 -22.02
C TYR A 146 9.95 20.44 -21.42
N SER A 147 10.30 19.25 -20.94
CA SER A 147 11.57 18.94 -20.26
C SER A 147 12.01 17.49 -20.52
N PRO A 148 12.08 17.05 -21.79
CA PRO A 148 12.31 15.64 -22.14
C PRO A 148 13.61 15.06 -21.57
N GLU A 149 14.62 15.88 -21.28
CA GLU A 149 15.88 15.43 -20.66
C GLU A 149 15.70 14.86 -19.25
N THR A 150 14.65 15.27 -18.54
CA THR A 150 14.32 14.76 -17.19
C THR A 150 13.34 13.59 -17.22
N PHE A 151 12.75 13.30 -18.38
CA PHE A 151 11.72 12.27 -18.52
C PHE A 151 12.22 10.91 -18.04
N ASP A 152 13.44 10.52 -18.43
CA ASP A 152 14.03 9.23 -18.10
C ASP A 152 14.21 9.03 -16.60
N PHE A 153 14.70 10.06 -15.94
CA PHE A 153 14.86 10.05 -14.49
C PHE A 153 13.51 10.05 -13.77
N ASP A 154 12.58 10.88 -14.21
CA ASP A 154 11.30 11.07 -13.54
C ASP A 154 10.44 9.81 -13.60
N HIS A 155 10.37 9.16 -14.77
CA HIS A 155 9.51 8.00 -14.96
C HIS A 155 10.01 6.75 -14.24
N HIS A 156 11.33 6.58 -14.11
CA HIS A 156 11.93 5.44 -13.41
C HIS A 156 12.09 5.64 -11.91
N TYR A 157 12.53 6.83 -11.47
CA TYR A 157 12.95 7.03 -10.08
C TYR A 157 12.00 7.93 -9.29
N ALA A 158 11.80 9.17 -9.75
CA ALA A 158 11.07 10.17 -8.97
C ALA A 158 9.63 9.72 -8.69
N PHE A 159 8.92 9.32 -9.73
CA PHE A 159 7.53 8.91 -9.57
C PHE A 159 7.34 7.55 -8.90
N SER A 160 8.30 6.63 -9.06
CA SER A 160 8.33 5.38 -8.31
C SER A 160 8.47 5.66 -6.82
N ALA A 161 9.40 6.53 -6.43
CA ALA A 161 9.59 6.93 -5.03
C ALA A 161 8.31 7.55 -4.44
N VAL A 162 7.63 8.43 -5.19
CA VAL A 162 6.37 9.05 -4.78
C VAL A 162 5.27 7.99 -4.58
N ALA A 163 5.12 7.05 -5.52
CA ALA A 163 4.11 6.00 -5.44
C ALA A 163 4.33 5.07 -4.24
N TYR A 164 5.58 4.65 -3.98
CA TYR A 164 5.92 3.86 -2.81
C TYR A 164 5.79 4.62 -1.49
N ALA A 165 6.13 5.92 -1.48
CA ALA A 165 5.90 6.78 -0.32
C ALA A 165 4.40 6.89 0.00
N ALA A 166 3.54 7.01 -1.02
CA ALA A 166 2.10 7.03 -0.83
C ALA A 166 1.55 5.69 -0.32
N LEU A 167 2.04 4.56 -0.85
CA LEU A 167 1.73 3.22 -0.34
C LEU A 167 2.11 3.09 1.14
N GLY A 168 3.34 3.50 1.48
CA GLY A 168 3.83 3.52 2.87
C GLY A 168 3.00 4.45 3.75
N GLY A 169 2.59 5.62 3.25
CA GLY A 169 1.72 6.57 3.94
C GLY A 169 0.32 6.01 4.23
N LEU A 170 -0.30 5.36 3.24
CA LEU A 170 -1.58 4.65 3.42
C LEU A 170 -1.45 3.52 4.43
N TRP A 171 -0.35 2.76 4.39
CA TRP A 171 -0.08 1.73 5.38
C TRP A 171 0.12 2.31 6.79
N LEU A 172 0.85 3.42 6.95
CA LEU A 172 0.97 4.12 8.23
C LEU A 172 -0.38 4.64 8.72
N LEU A 173 -1.22 5.16 7.83
CA LEU A 173 -2.56 5.62 8.16
C LEU A 173 -3.43 4.47 8.70
N TRP A 174 -3.37 3.30 8.03
CA TRP A 174 -4.04 2.09 8.49
C TRP A 174 -3.57 1.68 9.88
N THR A 175 -2.25 1.58 10.09
CA THR A 175 -1.68 1.08 11.34
C THR A 175 -1.90 2.03 12.53
N ARG A 176 -1.82 3.35 12.32
CA ARG A 176 -2.04 4.36 13.38
C ARG A 176 -3.46 4.39 13.91
N GLN A 177 -4.41 4.12 13.04
CA GLN A 177 -5.83 4.16 13.39
C GLN A 177 -6.33 2.79 13.91
N THR A 178 -5.51 1.73 13.91
CA THR A 178 -5.86 0.49 14.64
C THR A 178 -5.84 0.82 16.13
N PRO A 179 -6.97 0.75 16.84
CA PRO A 179 -7.02 1.29 18.19
C PRO A 179 -6.17 0.44 19.13
N ALA A 180 -5.26 1.11 19.85
CA ALA A 180 -4.94 0.76 21.23
C ALA A 180 -6.06 1.28 22.16
N GLU A 181 -7.32 1.15 21.73
CA GLU A 181 -8.48 1.83 22.28
C GLU A 181 -9.57 0.78 22.50
N ALA A 182 -9.26 -0.12 23.42
CA ALA A 182 -10.25 -0.87 24.19
C ALA A 182 -9.97 -0.73 25.69
N THR A 183 -9.12 0.22 26.10
CA THR A 183 -8.71 0.38 27.52
C THR A 183 -8.82 1.81 28.05
N ALA A 184 -9.32 2.75 27.24
CA ALA A 184 -9.55 4.13 27.70
C ALA A 184 -11.02 4.46 28.00
N ALA A 185 -11.97 3.57 27.67
CA ALA A 185 -13.40 3.85 27.78
C ALA A 185 -14.12 3.14 28.96
N GLU A 186 -13.42 2.33 29.77
CA GLU A 186 -14.04 1.67 30.92
C GLU A 186 -13.10 1.60 32.13
N GLN A 187 -12.84 2.75 32.73
CA GLN A 187 -12.39 2.82 34.11
C GLN A 187 -13.40 3.69 34.88
N PRO A 188 -14.38 3.09 35.58
CA PRO A 188 -15.09 3.82 36.60
C PRO A 188 -14.08 4.14 37.71
N ALA A 189 -14.06 5.41 38.12
CA ALA A 189 -13.22 5.91 39.18
C ALA A 189 -13.41 5.09 40.47
N ALA A 190 -12.38 4.33 40.88
CA ALA A 190 -11.88 4.26 42.27
C ALA A 190 -10.87 3.10 42.48
N ALA A 191 -9.86 3.40 43.31
CA ALA A 191 -9.09 2.49 44.17
C ALA A 191 -7.85 1.75 43.62
N SER A 192 -6.70 2.40 43.88
CA SER A 192 -5.49 1.88 44.56
C SER A 192 -4.62 0.77 43.96
N ALA A 193 -3.42 1.21 43.56
CA ALA A 193 -2.09 0.66 43.91
C ALA A 193 -1.81 -0.84 43.69
N THR A 194 -1.02 -1.16 42.67
CA THR A 194 0.35 -1.71 42.84
C THR A 194 1.13 -1.62 41.53
N ALA A 195 2.35 -1.09 41.59
CA ALA A 195 3.24 -0.98 40.46
C ALA A 195 3.75 -2.38 40.03
N ALA A 196 3.40 -2.79 38.81
CA ALA A 196 4.10 -3.84 38.08
C ALA A 196 4.46 -3.27 36.70
N THR A 197 5.73 -2.90 36.53
CA THR A 197 6.30 -2.54 35.23
C THR A 197 6.35 -3.77 34.33
N GLY A 198 5.24 -4.04 33.64
CA GLY A 198 5.20 -4.95 32.50
C GLY A 198 5.91 -4.36 31.28
N PRO A 199 6.28 -5.19 30.28
CA PRO A 199 6.97 -4.71 29.08
C PRO A 199 6.15 -3.61 28.43
N THR A 200 6.80 -2.46 28.23
CA THR A 200 6.14 -1.24 27.74
C THR A 200 5.51 -1.50 26.38
N ALA A 201 4.28 -1.03 26.19
CA ALA A 201 3.52 -1.10 24.93
C ALA A 201 4.27 -0.51 23.70
N GLY A 202 5.43 0.11 23.91
CA GLY A 202 6.34 0.59 22.87
C GLY A 202 7.09 -0.52 22.11
N SER A 203 7.43 -1.63 22.76
CA SER A 203 8.24 -2.72 22.15
C SER A 203 7.53 -3.40 20.96
N TRP A 204 6.21 -3.53 21.04
CA TRP A 204 5.46 -4.19 19.98
C TRP A 204 5.17 -3.26 18.79
N ARG A 205 5.03 -1.94 19.02
CA ARG A 205 4.86 -0.96 17.93
C ARG A 205 6.13 -0.86 17.08
N THR A 206 7.31 -0.86 17.70
CA THR A 206 8.60 -0.77 16.99
C THR A 206 8.89 -1.99 16.12
N VAL A 207 8.54 -3.21 16.57
CA VAL A 207 8.68 -4.43 15.76
C VAL A 207 7.70 -4.42 14.57
N ARG A 208 6.48 -3.92 14.76
CA ARG A 208 5.46 -3.80 13.71
C ARG A 208 5.87 -2.83 12.61
N THR A 209 6.31 -1.63 13.00
CA THR A 209 6.79 -0.62 12.04
C THR A 209 8.11 -1.04 11.40
N GLY A 210 9.03 -1.65 12.17
CA GLY A 210 10.32 -2.11 11.66
C GLY A 210 10.19 -3.19 10.59
N GLY A 211 9.35 -4.21 10.82
CA GLY A 211 9.13 -5.29 9.84
C GLY A 211 8.42 -4.82 8.56
N GLY A 212 7.44 -3.91 8.68
CA GLY A 212 6.77 -3.33 7.52
C GLY A 212 7.66 -2.38 6.72
N VAL A 213 8.50 -1.58 7.39
CA VAL A 213 9.51 -0.73 6.74
C VAL A 213 10.55 -1.60 6.02
N ALA A 214 11.04 -2.66 6.65
CA ALA A 214 11.99 -3.58 6.01
C ALA A 214 11.39 -4.25 4.76
N LEU A 215 10.13 -4.71 4.83
CA LEU A 215 9.44 -5.29 3.67
C LEU A 215 9.22 -4.26 2.56
N LEU A 216 8.80 -3.03 2.89
CA LEU A 216 8.69 -1.94 1.92
C LEU A 216 10.04 -1.62 1.27
N VAL A 217 11.12 -1.52 2.05
CA VAL A 217 12.46 -1.27 1.53
C VAL A 217 12.91 -2.39 0.60
N VAL A 218 12.72 -3.65 0.99
CA VAL A 218 13.07 -4.80 0.13
C VAL A 218 12.26 -4.78 -1.17
N LEU A 219 10.95 -4.51 -1.10
CA LEU A 219 10.09 -4.45 -2.29
C LEU A 219 10.43 -3.26 -3.20
N VAL A 220 10.76 -2.10 -2.63
CA VAL A 220 11.26 -0.93 -3.37
C VAL A 220 12.57 -1.26 -4.06
N LEU A 221 13.53 -1.88 -3.35
CA LEU A 221 14.80 -2.28 -3.94
C LEU A 221 14.60 -3.29 -5.08
N VAL A 222 13.78 -4.33 -4.88
CA VAL A 222 13.49 -5.33 -5.92
C VAL A 222 12.81 -4.70 -7.14
N SER A 223 11.93 -3.72 -6.95
CA SER A 223 11.24 -3.05 -8.06
C SER A 223 12.07 -1.99 -8.78
N ILE A 224 13.12 -1.45 -8.16
CA ILE A 224 14.05 -0.51 -8.83
C ILE A 224 14.96 -1.26 -9.83
N PHE A 225 15.14 -2.57 -9.65
CA PHE A 225 16.01 -3.42 -10.49
C PHE A 225 15.25 -4.28 -11.51
N GLN A 226 13.95 -4.06 -11.71
CA GLN A 226 13.14 -4.68 -12.77
C GLN A 226 12.50 -3.61 -13.65
#